data_AF-A0A956IKC8-F1
#
_entry.id   AF-A0A956IKC8-F1
#
_cell.length_a   1.000
_cell.length_b   1.000
_cell.length_c   1.000
_cell.angle_alpha   90.00
_cell.angle_beta   90.00
_cell.angle_gamma   90.00
#
_symmetry.space_group_name_H-M   'P 1'
#
loop_
_entity.id
_entity.type
_entity.pdbx_description
1 polymer ?
#
loop_
_entity_poly.entity_id
_entity_poly.type
_entity_poly.pdbx_seq_one_letter_code
_entity_poly.pdbx_strand_id
1 'polypeptide(L)'
;RLVGVAGLLLFLVPIGLVGACDQPSSQANLKLTVPQGLLDGASAELLVIDAEAAACDPNTGLVTPEGADAQTFPLTADGCAEGAVACTEIRLDQDGKEKVFQMVATRGDRVVAQGCSTVAVDQDPLDVAIRAVANLPPTCCNDGALQIGEQCDTGAAAPDFCGTPNAAPATGSCTGIFTDAVCECDCLAREVLLSVDDPDMNQPGLFNGAKTQVTIAFGGSNSADLPNALRAVFTDTSNPSDLALNYRILDGSLYPTPNALFHQQLRVKPTCVGAELDTPDEIPFSQHQPDLARISDSLLGLVFADDGDNGITPGQEYNVHLLLMNEYGCTETLDTLVNAGAASSSPFPAIAGGPSNTALIVWTRGGTLQGRVWSNGANSICDTCLPNAADLDIAAITPGTRGAVAGNANGWVVAYTAPGVDSDIFVRTIGTSGTLGEPQQVNDRADGPQVEPRVAMLEDGRFAVVWNDGGAIMMQRFSADAQPLAGDQDAAMTILSPPGVLPAIAGGNDSGGFFAAVWSSQTDGTAWARFIGAGNDRYLRNPIDGEFTDFLVSHPSVGGARLGADVAIGGNGFVAFAWEDISAEHAGIFVRRFPVPSAFGL
;
A
#
# COMPACT_ATOMS: atom_id res chain seq x y z
N ARG A 1 -17.23 56.98 -36.63
CA ARG A 1 -16.88 58.42 -36.51
C ARG A 1 -15.38 58.47 -36.21
N LEU A 2 -14.53 58.61 -37.24
CA LEU A 2 -13.66 59.78 -37.54
C LEU A 2 -12.79 60.18 -36.33
N VAL A 3 -11.47 60.44 -36.33
CA VAL A 3 -10.30 60.61 -37.26
C VAL A 3 -9.11 60.72 -36.24
N GLY A 4 -7.92 60.12 -36.34
CA GLY A 4 -6.91 60.12 -37.40
C GLY A 4 -5.82 61.17 -37.10
N VAL A 5 -4.56 60.78 -36.87
CA VAL A 5 -3.35 61.54 -37.24
C VAL A 5 -2.22 60.56 -37.55
N ALA A 6 -1.66 60.70 -38.74
CA ALA A 6 -0.62 59.90 -39.35
C ALA A 6 0.79 60.48 -39.09
N GLY A 7 1.79 59.60 -39.06
CA GLY A 7 3.22 59.92 -39.08
C GLY A 7 3.94 59.14 -40.17
N LEU A 8 3.97 59.76 -41.36
CA LEU A 8 4.92 59.67 -42.50
C LEU A 8 5.90 58.47 -42.60
N LEU A 9 5.66 57.62 -43.60
CA LEU A 9 6.65 56.73 -44.24
C LEU A 9 7.43 57.49 -45.33
N LEU A 10 8.76 57.34 -45.35
CA LEU A 10 9.65 57.74 -46.44
C LEU A 10 10.23 56.47 -47.07
N PHE A 11 9.82 56.18 -48.30
CA PHE A 11 10.39 55.13 -49.15
C PHE A 11 11.77 55.56 -49.67
N LEU A 12 12.80 54.80 -49.34
CA LEU A 12 14.06 54.73 -50.08
C LEU A 12 14.15 53.34 -50.72
N VAL A 13 14.36 53.31 -52.02
CA VAL A 13 14.51 52.12 -52.87
C VAL A 13 15.75 51.32 -52.44
N PRO A 14 15.66 50.00 -52.17
CA PRO A 14 16.84 49.18 -52.02
C PRO A 14 17.32 48.70 -53.40
N ILE A 15 18.59 48.97 -53.67
CA ILE A 15 19.42 48.28 -54.65
C ILE A 15 19.53 46.82 -54.20
N GLY A 16 19.36 45.88 -55.14
CA GLY A 16 19.26 44.45 -54.86
C GLY A 16 20.43 43.88 -54.07
N LEU A 17 20.09 43.19 -52.99
CA LEU A 17 20.90 42.15 -52.35
C LEU A 17 20.06 40.87 -52.35
N VAL A 18 20.74 39.79 -52.72
CA VAL A 18 20.27 38.43 -52.95
C VAL A 18 19.25 37.98 -51.89
N GLY A 19 18.13 37.42 -52.36
CA GLY A 19 17.07 36.90 -51.49
C GLY A 19 17.58 35.78 -50.59
N ALA A 20 17.42 35.97 -49.28
CA ALA A 20 17.06 34.86 -48.42
C ALA A 20 15.55 34.63 -48.64
N CYS A 21 15.17 33.46 -49.12
CA CYS A 21 13.78 33.05 -49.04
C CYS A 21 13.43 33.00 -47.55
N ASP A 22 12.49 33.85 -47.09
CA ASP A 22 11.73 33.57 -45.87
C ASP A 22 10.96 32.28 -46.16
N GLN A 23 11.51 31.15 -45.72
CA GLN A 23 10.76 29.90 -45.74
C GLN A 23 9.61 30.04 -44.75
N PRO A 24 8.40 29.57 -45.09
CA PRO A 24 7.34 29.49 -44.10
C PRO A 24 7.83 28.64 -42.92
N SER A 25 7.69 29.15 -41.70
CA SER A 25 8.08 28.46 -40.47
C SER A 25 6.82 28.05 -39.71
N SER A 26 6.77 26.81 -39.23
CA SER A 26 5.67 26.31 -38.41
C SER A 26 5.95 26.47 -36.92
N GLN A 27 4.93 26.84 -36.14
CA GLN A 27 4.95 26.74 -34.68
C GLN A 27 4.34 25.40 -34.25
N ALA A 28 5.07 24.64 -33.45
CA ALA A 28 4.56 23.36 -32.95
C ALA A 28 3.74 23.54 -31.67
N ASN A 29 2.52 23.01 -31.68
CA ASN A 29 1.70 22.79 -30.50
C ASN A 29 2.02 21.41 -29.94
N LEU A 30 2.74 21.38 -28.82
CA LEU A 30 3.03 20.14 -28.13
C LEU A 30 1.89 19.74 -27.19
N LYS A 31 1.26 18.59 -27.45
CA LYS A 31 0.38 17.92 -26.50
C LYS A 31 1.14 16.76 -25.85
N LEU A 32 1.63 17.00 -24.64
CA LEU A 32 2.31 15.99 -23.85
C LEU A 32 1.29 15.26 -22.95
N THR A 33 1.21 13.95 -23.07
CA THR A 33 0.43 13.11 -22.14
C THR A 33 1.40 12.39 -21.22
N VAL A 34 1.28 12.66 -19.91
CA VAL A 34 2.17 12.12 -18.88
C VAL A 34 1.32 11.51 -17.78
N PRO A 35 1.68 10.32 -17.25
CA PRO A 35 1.19 9.87 -15.96
C PRO A 35 1.35 10.95 -14.89
N GLN A 36 0.32 11.13 -14.06
CA GLN A 36 0.34 12.09 -12.97
C GLN A 36 1.54 11.80 -12.02
N GLY A 37 2.27 12.84 -11.62
CA GLY A 37 3.44 12.72 -10.74
C GLY A 37 4.75 12.30 -11.41
N LEU A 38 4.72 11.82 -12.67
CA LEU A 38 5.94 11.30 -13.32
C LEU A 38 7.02 12.37 -13.54
N LEU A 39 6.64 13.63 -13.76
CA LEU A 39 7.56 14.74 -14.01
C LEU A 39 7.77 15.63 -12.77
N ASP A 40 7.21 15.29 -11.62
CA ASP A 40 7.31 16.12 -10.42
C ASP A 40 8.78 16.23 -9.98
N GLY A 41 9.28 17.46 -9.86
CA GLY A 41 10.69 17.71 -9.54
C GLY A 41 11.70 17.26 -10.63
N ALA A 42 11.23 16.89 -11.82
CA ALA A 42 12.09 16.60 -12.98
C ALA A 42 12.22 17.82 -13.91
N SER A 43 13.37 17.93 -14.58
CA SER A 43 13.56 18.86 -15.70
C SER A 43 13.28 18.13 -17.01
N ALA A 44 12.57 18.74 -17.95
CA ALA A 44 12.22 18.12 -19.22
C ALA A 44 12.72 18.95 -20.40
N GLU A 45 13.16 18.26 -21.45
CA GLU A 45 13.60 18.85 -22.71
C GLU A 45 12.91 18.17 -23.89
N LEU A 46 12.68 18.93 -24.95
CA LEU A 46 12.20 18.46 -26.24
C LEU A 46 13.38 18.44 -27.22
N LEU A 47 13.67 17.28 -27.78
CA LEU A 47 14.65 17.04 -28.82
C LEU A 47 13.91 16.92 -30.16
N VAL A 48 14.35 17.66 -31.17
CA VAL A 48 13.84 17.56 -32.55
C VAL A 48 14.94 17.01 -33.43
N ILE A 49 14.70 15.83 -33.99
CA ILE A 49 15.68 15.04 -34.74
C ILE A 49 15.13 14.82 -36.16
N ASP A 50 16.03 14.78 -37.14
CA ASP A 50 15.62 14.39 -38.49
C ASP A 50 15.20 12.91 -38.51
N ALA A 51 14.02 12.60 -39.05
CA ALA A 51 13.53 11.22 -39.12
C ALA A 51 14.40 10.32 -40.02
N GLU A 52 15.24 10.90 -40.86
CA GLU A 52 16.26 10.18 -41.63
C GLU A 52 17.45 9.73 -40.78
N ALA A 53 17.68 10.38 -39.63
CA ALA A 53 18.79 10.12 -38.72
C ALA A 53 18.40 9.23 -37.53
N ALA A 54 17.11 9.20 -37.15
CA ALA A 54 16.65 8.36 -36.05
C ALA A 54 15.18 7.93 -36.19
N ALA A 55 14.82 6.83 -35.55
CA ALA A 55 13.47 6.29 -35.49
C ALA A 55 12.91 6.34 -34.07
N CYS A 56 11.64 6.68 -33.94
CA CYS A 56 10.91 6.66 -32.68
C CYS A 56 10.17 5.33 -32.49
N ASP A 57 10.27 4.74 -31.31
CA ASP A 57 9.33 3.72 -30.82
C ASP A 57 8.31 4.37 -29.88
N PRO A 58 7.05 4.57 -30.32
CA PRO A 58 6.03 5.26 -29.51
C PRO A 58 5.55 4.45 -28.30
N ASN A 59 5.89 3.16 -28.20
CA ASN A 59 5.53 2.34 -27.04
C ASN A 59 6.52 2.50 -25.90
N THR A 60 7.82 2.55 -26.22
CA THR A 60 8.91 2.68 -25.25
C THR A 60 9.39 4.11 -25.08
N GLY A 61 9.01 5.02 -25.97
CA GLY A 61 9.45 6.41 -25.97
C GLY A 61 10.92 6.59 -26.41
N LEU A 62 11.59 5.50 -26.79
CA LEU A 62 13.00 5.49 -27.17
C LEU A 62 13.19 5.94 -28.62
N VAL A 63 14.31 6.62 -28.85
CA VAL A 63 14.77 7.02 -30.18
C VAL A 63 16.06 6.30 -30.51
N THR A 64 16.11 5.67 -31.69
CA THR A 64 17.26 4.87 -32.14
C THR A 64 17.86 5.41 -33.44
N PRO A 65 19.20 5.61 -33.52
CA PRO A 65 20.18 5.44 -32.46
C PRO A 65 20.08 6.52 -31.37
N GLU A 66 20.48 6.17 -30.14
CA GLU A 66 20.62 7.16 -29.06
C GLU A 66 21.68 8.20 -29.39
N GLY A 67 21.48 9.44 -28.93
CA GLY A 67 22.44 10.53 -29.15
C GLY A 67 22.52 10.99 -30.60
N ALA A 68 21.48 10.76 -31.41
CA ALA A 68 21.35 11.37 -32.73
C ALA A 68 21.41 12.91 -32.62
N ASP A 69 21.98 13.55 -33.64
CA ASP A 69 22.08 15.01 -33.70
C ASP A 69 20.68 15.63 -33.61
N ALA A 70 20.45 16.38 -32.53
CA ALA A 70 19.15 16.94 -32.18
C ALA A 70 19.22 18.44 -31.95
N GLN A 71 18.12 19.13 -32.23
CA GLN A 71 17.88 20.47 -31.68
C GLN A 71 17.19 20.31 -30.33
N THR A 72 17.75 20.88 -29.27
CA THR A 72 17.24 20.75 -27.90
C THR A 72 16.52 22.02 -27.47
N PHE A 73 15.32 21.86 -26.92
CA PHE A 73 14.46 22.93 -26.43
C PHE A 73 14.02 22.62 -24.99
N PRO A 74 14.38 23.44 -23.99
CA PRO A 74 13.93 23.21 -22.62
C PRO A 74 12.41 23.41 -22.52
N LEU A 75 11.74 22.55 -21.76
CA LEU A 75 10.33 22.69 -21.41
C LEU A 75 10.23 23.39 -20.05
N THR A 76 9.52 24.52 -19.99
CA THR A 76 9.38 25.34 -18.77
C THR A 76 7.93 25.35 -18.29
N ALA A 77 7.72 25.46 -16.98
CA ALA A 77 6.38 25.68 -16.41
C ALA A 77 5.93 27.15 -16.52
N ASP A 78 6.88 28.08 -16.64
CA ASP A 78 6.60 29.51 -16.67
C ASP A 78 6.00 29.96 -18.01
N GLY A 79 4.94 30.77 -17.95
CA GLY A 79 4.36 31.42 -19.12
C GLY A 79 3.49 30.52 -20.01
N CYS A 80 3.15 29.31 -19.56
CA CYS A 80 2.32 28.39 -20.31
C CYS A 80 0.84 28.76 -20.28
N ALA A 81 0.11 28.34 -21.32
CA ALA A 81 -1.34 28.49 -21.37
C ALA A 81 -2.03 27.73 -20.22
N GLU A 82 -3.22 28.18 -19.83
CA GLU A 82 -3.99 27.57 -18.74
C GLU A 82 -4.22 26.07 -18.99
N GLY A 83 -3.83 25.23 -18.02
CA GLY A 83 -3.92 23.77 -18.10
C GLY A 83 -2.70 23.05 -18.68
N ALA A 84 -1.67 23.75 -19.16
CA ALA A 84 -0.41 23.15 -19.61
C ALA A 84 0.60 23.02 -18.47
N VAL A 85 1.20 21.83 -18.30
CA VAL A 85 2.20 21.53 -17.24
C VAL A 85 3.58 22.09 -17.58
N ALA A 86 3.94 22.05 -18.86
CA ALA A 86 5.16 22.67 -19.39
C ALA A 86 4.97 23.01 -20.87
N CYS A 87 5.72 23.99 -21.35
CA CYS A 87 5.66 24.46 -22.73
C CYS A 87 7.03 24.99 -23.19
N THR A 88 7.19 25.14 -24.51
CA THR A 88 8.33 25.78 -25.14
C THR A 88 7.90 26.32 -26.50
N GLU A 89 8.58 27.36 -27.01
CA GLU A 89 8.37 27.85 -28.37
C GLU A 89 9.45 27.29 -29.30
N ILE A 90 9.02 26.59 -30.35
CA ILE A 90 9.91 26.11 -31.40
C ILE A 90 9.46 26.66 -32.75
N ARG A 91 10.44 26.96 -33.62
CA ARG A 91 10.20 27.31 -35.02
C ARG A 91 10.94 26.32 -35.89
N LEU A 92 10.20 25.69 -36.80
CA LEU A 92 10.72 24.70 -37.72
C LEU A 92 10.43 25.14 -39.16
N ASP A 93 11.34 24.85 -40.09
CA ASP A 93 11.11 25.09 -41.50
C ASP A 93 9.98 24.18 -41.99
N GLN A 94 8.95 24.74 -42.62
CA GLN A 94 7.81 23.99 -43.17
C GLN A 94 8.19 23.37 -44.53
N ASP A 95 9.10 22.38 -44.48
CA ASP A 95 9.64 21.69 -45.65
C ASP A 95 8.92 20.36 -45.97
N GLY A 96 7.92 20.00 -45.17
CA GLY A 96 7.14 18.77 -45.31
C GLY A 96 7.91 17.49 -44.93
N LYS A 97 9.11 17.61 -44.38
CA LYS A 97 9.88 16.44 -43.94
C LYS A 97 9.41 15.95 -42.58
N GLU A 98 9.58 14.65 -42.36
CA GLU A 98 9.34 14.04 -41.06
C GLU A 98 10.45 14.39 -40.08
N LYS A 99 10.04 14.75 -38.87
CA LYS A 99 10.92 14.94 -37.72
C LYS A 99 10.47 14.03 -36.59
N VAL A 100 11.44 13.52 -35.84
CA VAL A 100 11.20 12.84 -34.57
C VAL A 100 11.24 13.89 -33.47
N PHE A 101 10.15 13.99 -32.72
CA PHE A 101 10.02 14.82 -31.54
C PHE A 101 10.14 13.90 -30.32
N GLN A 102 11.21 14.05 -29.54
CA GLN A 102 11.45 13.25 -28.35
C GLN A 102 11.42 14.15 -27.12
N MET A 103 10.63 13.81 -26.12
CA MET A 103 10.70 14.39 -24.80
C MET A 103 11.61 13.52 -23.93
N VAL A 104 12.55 14.13 -23.24
CA VAL A 104 13.40 13.48 -22.24
C VAL A 104 13.28 14.26 -20.94
N ALA A 105 12.89 13.56 -19.87
CA ALA A 105 12.83 14.13 -18.54
C ALA A 105 13.91 13.53 -17.63
N THR A 106 14.59 14.38 -16.89
CA THR A 106 15.70 14.02 -16.01
C THR A 106 15.49 14.53 -14.59
N ARG A 107 16.00 13.77 -13.62
CA ARG A 107 16.09 14.17 -12.22
C ARG A 107 17.55 14.02 -11.80
N GLY A 108 18.26 15.14 -11.71
CA GLY A 108 19.72 15.12 -11.72
C GLY A 108 20.23 14.53 -13.04
N ASP A 109 21.17 13.60 -12.98
CA ASP A 109 21.75 12.97 -14.18
C ASP A 109 20.95 11.75 -14.68
N ARG A 110 19.85 11.37 -14.02
CA ARG A 110 19.05 10.19 -14.37
C ARG A 110 17.85 10.57 -15.23
N VAL A 111 17.68 9.90 -16.36
CA VAL A 111 16.44 9.95 -17.15
C VAL A 111 15.32 9.22 -16.40
N VAL A 112 14.24 9.93 -16.07
CA VAL A 112 13.06 9.39 -15.35
C VAL A 112 11.86 9.13 -16.26
N ALA A 113 11.80 9.80 -17.42
CA ALA A 113 10.78 9.54 -18.43
C ALA A 113 11.29 9.88 -19.82
N GLN A 114 10.78 9.18 -20.82
CA GLN A 114 10.98 9.52 -22.22
C GLN A 114 9.68 9.33 -23.00
N GLY A 115 9.56 10.00 -24.13
CA GLY A 115 8.45 9.80 -25.05
C GLY A 115 8.85 10.31 -26.41
N CYS A 116 8.32 9.74 -27.49
CA CYS A 116 8.62 10.24 -28.82
C CYS A 116 7.41 10.16 -29.75
N SER A 117 7.47 10.92 -30.83
CA SER A 117 6.51 10.89 -31.94
C SER A 117 7.18 11.32 -33.23
N THR A 118 6.76 10.76 -34.36
CA THR A 118 7.25 11.16 -35.69
C THR A 118 6.15 11.92 -36.41
N VAL A 119 6.43 13.16 -36.84
CA VAL A 119 5.45 14.05 -37.47
C VAL A 119 6.10 14.81 -38.64
N ALA A 120 5.37 14.95 -39.76
CA ALA A 120 5.78 15.79 -40.88
C ALA A 120 5.54 17.29 -40.60
N VAL A 121 6.51 18.15 -40.89
CA VAL A 121 6.40 19.61 -40.70
C VAL A 121 5.76 20.25 -41.93
N ASP A 122 4.47 20.01 -42.14
CA ASP A 122 3.74 20.38 -43.36
C ASP A 122 2.60 21.42 -43.14
N GLN A 123 2.36 21.84 -41.91
CA GLN A 123 1.29 22.77 -41.53
C GLN A 123 1.72 23.75 -40.42
N ASP A 124 1.00 24.87 -40.29
CA ASP A 124 1.14 25.84 -39.19
C ASP A 124 -0.26 26.24 -38.69
N PRO A 125 -0.62 25.96 -37.42
CA PRO A 125 0.23 25.33 -36.40
C PRO A 125 0.38 23.81 -36.59
N LEU A 126 1.50 23.27 -36.11
CA LEU A 126 1.83 21.85 -36.17
C LEU A 126 1.47 21.14 -34.85
N ASP A 127 0.51 20.23 -34.86
CA ASP A 127 0.17 19.46 -33.66
C ASP A 127 1.10 18.25 -33.48
N VAL A 128 1.77 18.16 -32.33
CA VAL A 128 2.65 17.04 -31.96
C VAL A 128 2.14 16.41 -30.67
N ALA A 129 1.72 15.16 -30.75
CA ALA A 129 1.29 14.40 -29.57
C ALA A 129 2.42 13.45 -29.13
N ILE A 130 2.91 13.62 -27.90
CA ILE A 130 3.90 12.74 -27.29
C ILE A 130 3.28 12.06 -26.06
N ARG A 131 3.39 10.73 -26.00
CA ARG A 131 3.09 9.96 -24.79
C ARG A 131 4.40 9.71 -24.05
N ALA A 132 4.51 10.26 -22.85
CA ALA A 132 5.63 9.99 -21.95
C ALA A 132 5.43 8.64 -21.26
N VAL A 133 6.49 7.85 -21.20
CA VAL A 133 6.60 6.61 -20.45
C VAL A 133 7.76 6.72 -19.47
N ALA A 134 7.63 6.08 -18.31
CA ALA A 134 8.69 6.07 -17.31
C ALA A 134 9.92 5.35 -17.88
N ASN A 135 11.09 5.92 -17.66
CA ASN A 135 12.34 5.26 -18.03
C ASN A 135 12.82 4.46 -16.82
N LEU A 136 12.57 3.16 -16.84
CA LEU A 136 12.97 2.24 -15.78
C LEU A 136 14.28 1.58 -16.18
N PRO A 137 15.33 1.62 -15.34
CA PRO A 137 16.55 0.86 -15.62
C PRO A 137 16.21 -0.63 -15.74
N PRO A 138 16.91 -1.39 -16.60
CA PRO A 138 16.75 -2.84 -16.66
C PRO A 138 17.03 -3.46 -15.29
N THR A 139 16.20 -4.42 -14.87
CA THR A 139 16.40 -5.20 -13.65
C THR A 139 17.76 -5.89 -13.66
N CYS A 140 18.47 -5.86 -12.53
CA CYS A 140 19.79 -6.46 -12.36
C CYS A 140 19.88 -7.11 -10.98
N CYS A 141 19.31 -8.32 -10.88
CA CYS A 141 19.41 -9.11 -9.68
C CYS A 141 20.89 -9.27 -9.24
N ASN A 142 21.11 -9.22 -7.92
CA ASN A 142 22.40 -9.35 -7.26
C ASN A 142 23.37 -8.15 -7.48
N ASP A 143 22.85 -6.95 -7.70
CA ASP A 143 23.66 -5.72 -7.78
C ASP A 143 23.74 -4.93 -6.45
N GLY A 144 23.00 -5.38 -5.43
CA GLY A 144 22.88 -4.78 -4.12
C GLY A 144 21.89 -3.61 -4.04
N ALA A 145 21.13 -3.33 -5.09
CA ALA A 145 20.12 -2.29 -5.14
C ALA A 145 18.75 -2.89 -5.47
N LEU A 146 17.69 -2.43 -4.78
CA LEU A 146 16.33 -2.82 -5.14
C LEU A 146 15.84 -1.96 -6.31
N GLN A 147 15.57 -2.60 -7.44
CA GLN A 147 15.03 -1.98 -8.65
C GLN A 147 13.59 -2.43 -8.90
N ILE A 148 12.86 -1.69 -9.74
CA ILE A 148 11.50 -2.12 -10.13
C ILE A 148 11.60 -3.46 -10.84
N GLY A 149 10.78 -4.43 -10.41
CA GLY A 149 10.84 -5.82 -10.85
C GLY A 149 11.59 -6.73 -9.88
N GLU A 150 12.30 -6.18 -8.90
CA GLU A 150 12.93 -6.91 -7.81
C GLU A 150 12.16 -6.71 -6.50
N GLN A 151 12.15 -7.73 -5.67
CA GLN A 151 11.50 -7.71 -4.36
C GLN A 151 12.47 -8.02 -3.22
N CYS A 152 13.65 -8.52 -3.56
CA CYS A 152 14.79 -8.65 -2.69
C CYS A 152 16.09 -8.74 -3.50
N ASP A 153 17.22 -8.37 -2.90
CA ASP A 153 18.53 -8.42 -3.61
C ASP A 153 19.71 -8.82 -2.70
N THR A 154 19.50 -9.01 -1.39
CA THR A 154 20.58 -9.16 -0.40
C THR A 154 21.25 -10.55 -0.37
N GLY A 155 21.12 -11.34 -1.42
CA GLY A 155 21.58 -12.73 -1.51
C GLY A 155 23.02 -12.89 -1.99
N ALA A 156 23.57 -14.11 -1.87
CA ALA A 156 24.84 -14.43 -2.49
C ALA A 156 24.64 -14.70 -3.99
N ALA A 157 25.53 -14.15 -4.83
CA ALA A 157 25.53 -14.34 -6.28
C ALA A 157 25.46 -15.82 -6.68
N ALA A 158 24.44 -16.20 -7.45
CA ALA A 158 24.36 -17.50 -8.10
C ALA A 158 25.23 -17.53 -9.36
N PRO A 159 25.84 -18.68 -9.69
CA PRO A 159 26.72 -18.80 -10.87
C PRO A 159 25.97 -18.83 -12.21
N ASP A 160 24.66 -19.10 -12.24
CA ASP A 160 23.83 -19.21 -13.46
C ASP A 160 22.56 -18.32 -13.39
N PHE A 161 22.01 -17.92 -14.55
CA PHE A 161 20.82 -17.05 -14.73
C PHE A 161 19.46 -17.74 -14.45
N CYS A 162 19.37 -18.58 -13.41
CA CYS A 162 18.10 -19.19 -12.96
C CYS A 162 17.36 -20.02 -14.04
N GLY A 163 18.02 -20.40 -15.14
CA GLY A 163 17.47 -21.28 -16.17
C GLY A 163 16.34 -20.70 -17.05
N THR A 164 16.08 -19.39 -17.05
CA THR A 164 15.02 -18.80 -17.90
C THR A 164 15.56 -18.41 -19.29
N PRO A 165 14.86 -18.74 -20.40
CA PRO A 165 15.31 -18.36 -21.76
C PRO A 165 15.23 -16.85 -22.06
N ASN A 166 14.55 -16.06 -21.22
CA ASN A 166 14.25 -14.65 -21.46
C ASN A 166 15.06 -13.67 -20.58
N ALA A 167 15.91 -14.15 -19.67
CA ALA A 167 16.94 -13.32 -19.07
C ALA A 167 18.10 -13.19 -20.07
N ALA A 168 17.96 -12.26 -21.02
CA ALA A 168 19.09 -11.91 -21.87
C ALA A 168 20.23 -11.38 -20.98
N PRO A 169 21.50 -11.76 -21.22
CA PRO A 169 22.62 -11.13 -20.53
C PRO A 169 22.73 -9.72 -21.11
N ALA A 170 22.09 -8.75 -20.46
CA ALA A 170 22.46 -7.36 -20.66
C ALA A 170 23.93 -7.26 -20.26
N THR A 171 24.77 -6.89 -21.22
CA THR A 171 26.22 -6.72 -21.09
C THR A 171 26.64 -6.19 -19.71
N GLY A 172 27.07 -7.07 -18.79
CA GLY A 172 27.29 -6.74 -17.38
C GLY A 172 27.20 -7.97 -16.44
N SER A 173 27.59 -7.80 -15.16
CA SER A 173 27.78 -8.85 -14.14
C SER A 173 26.51 -9.30 -13.39
N CYS A 174 25.31 -8.96 -13.87
CA CYS A 174 24.06 -9.35 -13.23
C CYS A 174 23.89 -10.87 -13.35
N THR A 175 23.61 -11.56 -12.25
CA THR A 175 23.32 -13.00 -12.18
C THR A 175 22.12 -13.21 -11.27
N GLY A 176 21.62 -14.44 -11.12
CA GLY A 176 20.67 -14.70 -10.03
C GLY A 176 21.32 -14.59 -8.64
N ILE A 177 20.52 -14.76 -7.60
CA ILE A 177 20.98 -15.07 -6.23
C ILE A 177 20.72 -16.55 -5.89
N PHE A 178 21.44 -17.09 -4.90
CA PHE A 178 21.04 -18.37 -4.32
C PHE A 178 19.68 -18.24 -3.64
N THR A 179 18.79 -19.18 -3.91
CA THR A 179 17.47 -19.22 -3.28
C THR A 179 17.59 -19.39 -1.76
N ASP A 180 16.75 -18.69 -1.02
CA ASP A 180 16.68 -18.77 0.44
C ASP A 180 15.23 -18.80 0.95
N ALA A 181 15.00 -18.52 2.23
CA ALA A 181 13.66 -18.56 2.82
C ALA A 181 12.71 -17.47 2.31
N VAL A 182 13.24 -16.36 1.78
CA VAL A 182 12.47 -15.18 1.38
C VAL A 182 12.67 -14.82 -0.09
N CYS A 183 13.76 -15.25 -0.72
CA CYS A 183 14.13 -14.88 -2.07
C CYS A 183 14.25 -16.07 -3.02
N GLU A 184 13.64 -15.94 -4.18
CA GLU A 184 13.91 -16.79 -5.33
C GLU A 184 15.17 -16.33 -6.07
N CYS A 185 15.64 -17.16 -7.01
CA CYS A 185 16.89 -16.92 -7.74
C CYS A 185 16.84 -15.65 -8.59
N ASP A 186 15.67 -15.28 -9.08
CA ASP A 186 15.41 -14.12 -9.92
C ASP A 186 15.08 -12.84 -9.12
N CYS A 187 15.43 -12.80 -7.83
CA CYS A 187 15.18 -11.66 -6.93
C CYS A 187 13.70 -11.35 -6.68
N LEU A 188 12.80 -12.28 -7.00
CA LEU A 188 11.41 -12.25 -6.54
C LEU A 188 11.30 -12.78 -5.11
N ALA A 189 10.39 -12.21 -4.33
CA ALA A 189 10.10 -12.65 -2.98
C ALA A 189 9.23 -13.92 -3.01
N ARG A 190 9.58 -14.89 -2.16
CA ARG A 190 8.84 -16.15 -1.94
C ARG A 190 7.57 -15.92 -1.14
N GLU A 191 6.59 -16.80 -1.30
CA GLU A 191 5.49 -16.94 -0.34
C GLU A 191 6.03 -17.72 0.88
N VAL A 192 6.10 -17.06 2.02
CA VAL A 192 6.57 -17.65 3.29
C VAL A 192 5.37 -18.22 4.04
N LEU A 193 5.37 -19.54 4.27
CA LEU A 193 4.35 -20.19 5.09
C LEU A 193 4.49 -19.75 6.56
N LEU A 194 3.43 -19.16 7.11
CA LEU A 194 3.34 -18.76 8.52
C LEU A 194 2.77 -19.89 9.39
N SER A 195 1.84 -20.67 8.85
CA SER A 195 1.21 -21.80 9.56
C SER A 195 2.00 -23.10 9.42
N VAL A 196 3.29 -23.07 9.76
CA VAL A 196 4.19 -24.24 9.62
C VAL A 196 3.95 -25.24 10.76
N ASP A 197 3.67 -26.48 10.38
CA ASP A 197 3.69 -27.64 11.28
C ASP A 197 5.11 -28.15 11.54
N ASP A 198 5.35 -28.64 12.76
CA ASP A 198 6.61 -29.28 13.14
C ASP A 198 6.87 -30.54 12.29
N PRO A 199 7.98 -30.62 11.53
CA PRO A 199 8.32 -31.83 10.81
C PRO A 199 9.05 -32.89 11.66
N ASP A 200 9.50 -32.65 12.92
CA ASP A 200 10.03 -33.71 13.82
C ASP A 200 10.09 -33.34 15.33
N MET A 201 8.90 -33.41 15.96
CA MET A 201 8.48 -33.83 17.32
C MET A 201 9.45 -33.74 18.52
N ASN A 202 9.29 -32.72 19.37
CA ASN A 202 9.13 -32.91 20.83
C ASN A 202 8.38 -31.77 21.57
N GLN A 203 7.44 -31.14 20.85
CA GLN A 203 6.19 -30.48 21.30
C GLN A 203 6.24 -29.09 21.95
N PRO A 204 5.18 -28.26 21.79
CA PRO A 204 3.81 -28.54 21.30
C PRO A 204 3.48 -27.81 19.97
N GLY A 205 2.87 -28.39 18.92
CA GLY A 205 1.84 -29.41 18.86
C GLY A 205 0.58 -28.84 18.18
N LEU A 206 0.67 -28.45 16.91
CA LEU A 206 -0.47 -27.98 16.10
C LEU A 206 -0.44 -28.62 14.71
N PHE A 207 -1.61 -28.83 14.11
CA PHE A 207 -1.76 -29.39 12.77
C PHE A 207 -2.12 -28.28 11.76
N ASN A 208 -1.63 -28.39 10.53
CA ASN A 208 -1.92 -27.51 9.40
C ASN A 208 -3.25 -27.96 8.79
N GLY A 209 -4.30 -27.88 9.62
CA GLY A 209 -5.67 -27.83 9.14
C GLY A 209 -6.09 -26.40 8.86
N ALA A 210 -7.36 -26.21 8.49
CA ALA A 210 -7.88 -24.94 8.00
C ALA A 210 -7.57 -23.78 8.97
N LYS A 211 -6.97 -22.71 8.44
CA LYS A 211 -6.65 -21.47 9.16
C LYS A 211 -7.33 -20.30 8.48
N THR A 212 -7.72 -19.27 9.23
CA THR A 212 -8.38 -18.07 8.68
C THR A 212 -8.06 -16.83 9.52
N GLN A 213 -8.54 -15.66 9.07
CA GLN A 213 -8.50 -14.40 9.80
C GLN A 213 -7.09 -14.03 10.26
N VAL A 214 -6.15 -14.00 9.30
CA VAL A 214 -4.80 -13.53 9.59
C VAL A 214 -4.81 -12.02 9.87
N THR A 215 -4.07 -11.62 10.90
CA THR A 215 -3.69 -10.23 11.16
C THR A 215 -2.18 -10.15 11.35
N ILE A 216 -1.56 -9.11 10.81
CA ILE A 216 -0.11 -8.90 10.90
C ILE A 216 0.24 -7.51 11.38
N ALA A 217 1.29 -7.42 12.20
CA ALA A 217 1.89 -6.15 12.57
C ALA A 217 3.39 -6.32 12.82
N PHE A 218 4.17 -5.30 12.49
CA PHE A 218 5.56 -5.24 12.91
C PHE A 218 5.67 -4.73 14.35
N GLY A 219 6.51 -5.38 15.15
CA GLY A 219 6.94 -4.87 16.44
C GLY A 219 7.78 -3.60 16.31
N GLY A 220 8.16 -2.99 17.43
CA GLY A 220 9.08 -1.86 17.40
C GLY A 220 10.56 -2.28 17.28
N SER A 221 11.42 -1.28 17.09
CA SER A 221 12.84 -1.42 16.79
C SER A 221 13.73 -1.67 18.00
N ASN A 222 13.23 -1.42 19.22
CA ASN A 222 14.04 -1.44 20.44
C ASN A 222 14.25 -2.84 21.05
N SER A 223 13.64 -3.88 20.46
CA SER A 223 13.88 -5.27 20.89
C SER A 223 15.33 -5.67 20.62
N ALA A 224 16.03 -6.15 21.64
CA ALA A 224 17.40 -6.67 21.48
C ALA A 224 17.44 -7.96 20.65
N ASP A 225 16.38 -8.77 20.72
CA ASP A 225 16.34 -10.10 20.11
C ASP A 225 15.46 -10.16 18.85
N LEU A 226 14.41 -9.34 18.77
CA LEU A 226 13.42 -9.35 17.70
C LEU A 226 13.11 -7.94 17.17
N PRO A 227 14.12 -7.14 16.76
CA PRO A 227 13.91 -5.77 16.30
C PRO A 227 13.05 -5.75 15.04
N ASN A 228 12.00 -4.93 15.05
CA ASN A 228 11.04 -4.77 13.94
C ASN A 228 10.46 -6.10 13.42
N ALA A 229 10.43 -7.15 14.23
CA ALA A 229 10.01 -8.46 13.79
C ALA A 229 8.50 -8.50 13.48
N LEU A 230 8.12 -9.21 12.42
CA LEU A 230 6.71 -9.41 12.07
C LEU A 230 6.07 -10.34 13.09
N ARG A 231 4.90 -9.97 13.59
CA ARG A 231 3.97 -10.85 14.30
C ARG A 231 2.79 -11.12 13.40
N ALA A 232 2.45 -12.40 13.26
CA ALA A 232 1.22 -12.83 12.60
C ALA A 232 0.38 -13.61 13.59
N VAL A 233 -0.92 -13.33 13.65
CA VAL A 233 -1.90 -14.08 14.44
C VAL A 233 -3.00 -14.55 13.49
N PHE A 234 -3.48 -15.77 13.67
CA PHE A 234 -4.51 -16.37 12.83
C PHE A 234 -5.34 -17.38 13.63
N THR A 235 -6.58 -17.60 13.19
CA THR A 235 -7.52 -18.52 13.83
C THR A 235 -7.35 -19.93 13.26
N ASP A 236 -7.16 -20.91 14.13
CA ASP A 236 -7.29 -22.33 13.81
C ASP A 236 -8.76 -22.74 13.78
N THR A 237 -9.19 -23.24 12.63
CA THR A 237 -10.57 -23.70 12.40
C THR A 237 -10.64 -25.21 12.18
N SER A 238 -9.54 -25.92 12.41
CA SER A 238 -9.47 -27.39 12.29
C SER A 238 -10.46 -28.09 13.22
N ASN A 239 -10.78 -27.48 14.37
CA ASN A 239 -11.87 -27.90 15.25
C ASN A 239 -12.90 -26.77 15.40
N PRO A 240 -14.05 -26.82 14.71
CA PRO A 240 -15.08 -25.78 14.81
C PRO A 240 -15.72 -25.62 16.19
N SER A 241 -15.50 -26.58 17.10
CA SER A 241 -16.02 -26.53 18.48
C SER A 241 -15.01 -25.93 19.47
N ASP A 242 -13.80 -25.65 19.00
CA ASP A 242 -12.65 -25.21 19.79
C ASP A 242 -11.73 -24.38 18.88
N LEU A 243 -12.20 -23.18 18.56
CA LEU A 243 -11.40 -22.24 17.77
C LEU A 243 -10.24 -21.75 18.64
N ALA A 244 -9.02 -21.78 18.12
CA ALA A 244 -7.85 -21.33 18.86
C ALA A 244 -7.06 -20.31 18.05
N LEU A 245 -6.50 -19.32 18.71
CA LEU A 245 -5.55 -18.42 18.04
C LEU A 245 -4.15 -19.03 18.06
N ASN A 246 -3.53 -19.00 16.90
CA ASN A 246 -2.10 -19.26 16.74
C ASN A 246 -1.39 -17.98 16.35
N TYR A 247 -0.10 -17.93 16.66
CA TYR A 247 0.74 -16.85 16.22
C TYR A 247 2.12 -17.34 15.77
N ARG A 248 2.76 -16.54 14.93
CA ARG A 248 4.06 -16.81 14.30
C ARG A 248 4.90 -15.54 14.35
N ILE A 249 6.22 -15.70 14.50
CA ILE A 249 7.16 -14.60 14.47
C ILE A 249 8.17 -14.82 13.35
N LEU A 250 8.38 -13.79 12.54
CA LEU A 250 9.50 -13.69 11.60
C LEU A 250 10.31 -12.44 11.93
N ASP A 251 11.57 -12.38 11.52
CA ASP A 251 12.37 -11.17 11.72
C ASP A 251 11.84 -9.98 10.88
N GLY A 252 12.46 -8.80 11.02
CA GLY A 252 12.04 -7.60 10.28
C GLY A 252 12.22 -7.68 8.75
N SER A 253 12.84 -8.75 8.26
CA SER A 253 13.04 -9.06 6.85
C SER A 253 12.23 -10.29 6.40
N LEU A 254 11.35 -10.84 7.25
CA LEU A 254 10.56 -12.05 7.05
C LEU A 254 11.34 -13.38 7.02
N TYR A 255 12.61 -13.39 7.43
CA TYR A 255 13.30 -14.65 7.65
C TYR A 255 12.81 -15.31 8.94
N PRO A 256 12.80 -16.65 9.03
CA PRO A 256 12.65 -17.33 10.31
C PRO A 256 13.66 -16.77 11.30
N THR A 257 13.19 -16.38 12.49
CA THR A 257 14.08 -15.87 13.55
C THR A 257 15.16 -16.91 13.87
N PRO A 258 16.32 -16.60 14.46
CA PRO A 258 17.31 -17.65 14.79
C PRO A 258 16.90 -18.54 15.97
N ASN A 259 15.94 -18.10 16.79
CA ASN A 259 15.54 -18.81 17.99
C ASN A 259 14.48 -19.87 17.65
N ALA A 260 14.85 -21.14 17.83
CA ALA A 260 14.03 -22.30 17.49
C ALA A 260 12.62 -22.28 18.09
N LEU A 261 12.40 -21.62 19.24
CA LEU A 261 11.08 -21.48 19.85
C LEU A 261 10.10 -20.66 18.99
N PHE A 262 10.62 -19.74 18.17
CA PHE A 262 9.82 -18.87 17.30
C PHE A 262 9.79 -19.35 15.84
N HIS A 263 10.43 -20.49 15.52
CA HIS A 263 10.42 -21.07 14.16
C HIS A 263 9.12 -21.78 13.83
N GLN A 264 8.27 -22.04 14.81
CA GLN A 264 7.00 -22.75 14.65
C GLN A 264 5.84 -21.78 14.89
N GLN A 265 4.64 -22.21 14.51
CA GLN A 265 3.45 -21.55 15.04
C GLN A 265 3.25 -21.94 16.50
N LEU A 266 2.78 -21.00 17.31
CA LEU A 266 2.58 -21.18 18.75
C LEU A 266 1.12 -20.87 19.08
N ARG A 267 0.57 -21.49 20.12
CA ARG A 267 -0.77 -21.16 20.60
C ARG A 267 -0.74 -19.91 21.47
N VAL A 268 -1.72 -19.03 21.30
CA VAL A 268 -1.97 -17.88 22.18
C VAL A 268 -2.50 -18.42 23.52
N LYS A 269 -2.00 -18.08 24.71
CA LYS A 269 -1.24 -16.90 25.14
C LYS A 269 0.18 -17.32 25.59
N PRO A 270 1.23 -17.16 24.76
CA PRO A 270 2.59 -17.52 25.15
C PRO A 270 3.05 -16.70 26.36
N THR A 271 3.53 -17.35 27.41
CA THR A 271 4.06 -16.65 28.60
C THR A 271 5.58 -16.61 28.58
N CYS A 272 6.15 -15.52 29.10
CA CYS A 272 7.60 -15.38 29.26
C CYS A 272 8.03 -16.05 30.59
N VAL A 273 8.54 -17.28 30.56
CA VAL A 273 9.01 -18.00 31.77
C VAL A 273 10.53 -18.14 31.74
N GLY A 274 11.22 -17.26 32.46
CA GLY A 274 12.68 -17.21 32.40
C GLY A 274 13.18 -16.83 31.01
N ALA A 275 13.94 -17.71 30.36
CA ALA A 275 14.42 -17.54 28.98
C ALA A 275 13.67 -18.40 27.95
N GLU A 276 12.58 -19.07 28.37
CA GLU A 276 11.80 -19.99 27.55
C GLU A 276 10.36 -19.47 27.38
N LEU A 277 9.72 -19.86 26.28
CA LEU A 277 8.31 -19.63 26.02
C LEU A 277 7.53 -20.83 26.53
N ASP A 278 6.50 -20.57 27.34
CA ASP A 278 5.54 -21.59 27.72
C ASP A 278 4.19 -21.28 27.06
N THR A 279 3.66 -22.26 26.31
CA THR A 279 2.39 -22.13 25.58
C THR A 279 1.34 -23.05 26.18
N PRO A 280 0.08 -22.61 26.34
CA PRO A 280 -0.95 -23.45 26.93
C PRO A 280 -1.22 -24.71 26.09
N ASP A 281 -1.14 -25.89 26.74
CA ASP A 281 -1.49 -27.19 26.13
C ASP A 281 -2.98 -27.27 25.75
N GLU A 282 -3.85 -26.56 26.47
CA GLU A 282 -5.29 -26.45 26.20
C GLU A 282 -5.77 -25.01 26.49
N ILE A 283 -6.62 -24.49 25.61
CA ILE A 283 -7.46 -23.32 25.88
C ILE A 283 -8.88 -23.86 25.99
N PRO A 284 -9.58 -23.74 27.12
CA PRO A 284 -10.91 -24.30 27.27
C PRO A 284 -12.01 -23.51 26.53
N PHE A 285 -11.65 -22.56 25.66
CA PHE A 285 -12.50 -21.50 25.12
C PHE A 285 -12.20 -21.24 23.64
N SER A 286 -13.25 -20.92 22.88
CA SER A 286 -13.18 -20.58 21.47
C SER A 286 -12.74 -19.13 21.26
N GLN A 287 -11.61 -18.95 20.59
CA GLN A 287 -10.99 -17.67 20.25
C GLN A 287 -10.96 -17.44 18.75
N HIS A 288 -11.34 -16.25 18.31
CA HIS A 288 -11.37 -15.90 16.89
C HIS A 288 -11.38 -14.39 16.67
N GLN A 289 -11.36 -13.97 15.40
CA GLN A 289 -11.39 -12.57 14.96
C GLN A 289 -10.27 -11.73 15.61
N PRO A 290 -9.00 -12.16 15.49
CA PRO A 290 -7.89 -11.41 16.06
C PRO A 290 -7.68 -10.09 15.29
N ASP A 291 -7.24 -9.07 16.00
CA ASP A 291 -6.66 -7.86 15.42
C ASP A 291 -5.44 -7.42 16.24
N LEU A 292 -4.41 -6.95 15.56
CA LEU A 292 -3.10 -6.69 16.15
C LEU A 292 -2.63 -5.27 15.85
N ALA A 293 -2.18 -4.56 16.87
CA ALA A 293 -1.60 -3.23 16.69
C ALA A 293 -0.37 -2.98 17.56
N ARG A 294 0.58 -2.23 17.00
CA ARG A 294 1.67 -1.62 17.73
C ARG A 294 1.13 -0.51 18.62
N ILE A 295 1.34 -0.65 19.93
CA ILE A 295 0.97 0.37 20.92
C ILE A 295 2.16 1.28 21.21
N SER A 296 3.37 0.71 21.25
CA SER A 296 4.62 1.44 21.46
C SER A 296 5.80 0.69 20.84
N ASP A 297 7.02 1.22 20.98
CA ASP A 297 8.24 0.56 20.52
C ASP A 297 8.49 -0.82 21.15
N SER A 298 7.92 -1.09 22.32
CA SER A 298 8.14 -2.34 23.07
C SER A 298 6.86 -3.12 23.37
N LEU A 299 5.72 -2.69 22.81
CA LEU A 299 4.41 -3.25 23.17
C LEU A 299 3.50 -3.40 21.95
N LEU A 300 3.01 -4.62 21.77
CA LEU A 300 1.94 -4.97 20.85
C LEU A 300 0.68 -5.32 21.65
N GLY A 301 -0.49 -4.90 21.15
CA GLY A 301 -1.78 -5.32 21.66
C GLY A 301 -2.46 -6.24 20.66
N LEU A 302 -2.85 -7.43 21.12
CA LEU A 302 -3.71 -8.35 20.39
C LEU A 302 -5.09 -8.31 21.03
N VAL A 303 -6.12 -7.98 20.24
CA VAL A 303 -7.52 -8.12 20.65
C VAL A 303 -8.16 -9.29 19.94
N PHE A 304 -9.07 -9.97 20.61
CA PHE A 304 -9.78 -11.12 20.07
C PHE A 304 -11.11 -11.34 20.78
N ALA A 305 -12.01 -12.07 20.12
CA ALA A 305 -13.27 -12.49 20.68
C ALA A 305 -13.12 -13.90 21.28
N ASP A 306 -13.47 -14.05 22.56
CA ASP A 306 -13.31 -15.26 23.39
C ASP A 306 -14.64 -15.57 24.12
N ASP A 307 -14.99 -16.85 24.31
CA ASP A 307 -16.24 -17.28 24.94
C ASP A 307 -16.08 -17.77 26.40
N GLY A 308 -14.94 -17.48 27.04
CA GLY A 308 -14.48 -18.11 28.27
C GLY A 308 -14.86 -17.52 29.62
N ASP A 309 -15.79 -16.58 29.69
CA ASP A 309 -16.13 -15.93 30.96
C ASP A 309 -17.19 -16.69 31.80
N ASN A 310 -16.93 -16.68 33.12
CA ASN A 310 -17.71 -17.36 34.17
C ASN A 310 -19.22 -17.03 34.11
N GLY A 311 -20.02 -17.93 33.52
CA GLY A 311 -21.48 -17.89 33.56
C GLY A 311 -22.17 -17.92 32.20
N ILE A 312 -21.41 -17.89 31.11
CA ILE A 312 -21.92 -17.99 29.73
C ILE A 312 -21.83 -19.44 29.27
N THR A 313 -22.79 -19.90 28.47
CA THR A 313 -22.69 -21.22 27.84
C THR A 313 -21.66 -21.13 26.70
N PRO A 314 -20.60 -21.95 26.69
CA PRO A 314 -19.61 -21.94 25.61
C PRO A 314 -20.30 -21.99 24.22
N GLY A 315 -19.79 -21.20 23.28
CA GLY A 315 -20.30 -21.09 21.92
C GLY A 315 -21.58 -20.26 21.74
N GLN A 316 -21.99 -19.43 22.71
CA GLN A 316 -23.20 -18.58 22.59
C GLN A 316 -22.95 -17.07 22.70
N GLU A 317 -21.98 -16.62 23.50
CA GLU A 317 -21.64 -15.19 23.62
C GLU A 317 -20.12 -15.03 23.67
N TYR A 318 -19.61 -14.06 22.91
CA TYR A 318 -18.19 -13.71 22.91
C TYR A 318 -17.97 -12.37 23.59
N ASN A 319 -16.90 -12.29 24.38
CA ASN A 319 -16.36 -11.07 24.94
C ASN A 319 -15.07 -10.69 24.26
N VAL A 320 -14.69 -9.42 24.38
CA VAL A 320 -13.48 -8.87 23.81
C VAL A 320 -12.38 -8.93 24.86
N HIS A 321 -11.29 -9.58 24.51
CA HIS A 321 -10.11 -9.71 25.36
C HIS A 321 -8.94 -8.98 24.73
N LEU A 322 -8.09 -8.39 25.58
CA LEU A 322 -6.84 -7.76 25.20
C LEU A 322 -5.68 -8.55 25.80
N LEU A 323 -4.79 -9.02 24.95
CA LEU A 323 -3.50 -9.58 25.32
C LEU A 323 -2.39 -8.59 24.95
N LEU A 324 -1.50 -8.33 25.90
CA LEU A 324 -0.33 -7.48 25.69
C LEU A 324 0.89 -8.38 25.46
N MET A 325 1.58 -8.15 24.36
CA MET A 325 2.82 -8.84 24.03
C MET A 325 3.98 -7.86 24.10
N ASN A 326 5.00 -8.23 24.87
CA ASN A 326 6.24 -7.47 24.97
C ASN A 326 7.10 -7.65 23.70
N GLU A 327 8.27 -7.04 23.70
CA GLU A 327 9.22 -7.07 22.59
C GLU A 327 9.77 -8.46 22.23
N TYR A 328 9.64 -9.44 23.12
CA TYR A 328 9.99 -10.83 22.89
C TYR A 328 8.84 -11.63 22.25
N GLY A 329 7.65 -11.02 22.09
CA GLY A 329 6.48 -11.68 21.51
C GLY A 329 5.73 -12.60 22.47
N CYS A 330 5.95 -12.46 23.78
CA CYS A 330 5.22 -13.17 24.82
C CYS A 330 4.54 -12.20 25.78
N THR A 331 3.61 -12.71 26.59
CA THR A 331 2.93 -11.95 27.65
C THR A 331 3.54 -12.24 29.03
N GLU A 332 3.53 -11.23 29.89
CA GLU A 332 3.85 -11.35 31.32
C GLU A 332 2.61 -11.27 32.21
N THR A 333 1.44 -10.98 31.62
CA THR A 333 0.17 -10.84 32.32
C THR A 333 -0.89 -11.75 31.71
N LEU A 334 -1.94 -12.01 32.50
CA LEU A 334 -3.17 -12.53 31.92
C LEU A 334 -3.76 -11.48 30.97
N ASP A 335 -4.52 -11.96 30.00
CA ASP A 335 -5.35 -11.10 29.17
C ASP A 335 -6.42 -10.39 30.01
N THR A 336 -6.82 -9.22 29.52
CA THR A 336 -7.78 -8.36 30.19
C THR A 336 -9.10 -8.39 29.44
N LEU A 337 -10.19 -8.71 30.16
CA LEU A 337 -11.55 -8.53 29.66
C LEU A 337 -11.83 -7.04 29.41
N VAL A 338 -12.12 -6.69 28.15
CA VAL A 338 -12.31 -5.30 27.71
C VAL A 338 -13.71 -4.81 28.01
N ASN A 339 -14.75 -5.59 27.70
CA ASN A 339 -16.15 -5.15 27.60
C ASN A 339 -17.07 -5.81 28.65
N ALA A 340 -16.60 -5.93 29.90
CA ALA A 340 -17.30 -6.65 30.97
C ALA A 340 -18.76 -6.17 31.19
N GLY A 341 -19.73 -7.11 31.13
CA GLY A 341 -21.05 -6.94 31.73
C GLY A 341 -22.28 -6.78 30.82
N ALA A 342 -22.43 -7.51 29.70
CA ALA A 342 -23.75 -7.54 29.05
C ALA A 342 -24.18 -8.88 28.45
N ALA A 343 -25.50 -9.05 28.40
CA ALA A 343 -26.25 -10.23 27.94
C ALA A 343 -26.26 -10.41 26.40
N SER A 344 -25.21 -9.96 25.71
CA SER A 344 -25.10 -10.05 24.25
C SER A 344 -23.65 -10.10 23.78
N SER A 345 -23.39 -10.99 22.82
CA SER A 345 -22.09 -11.18 22.16
C SER A 345 -21.51 -9.89 21.57
N SER A 346 -20.18 -9.77 21.63
CA SER A 346 -19.41 -8.61 21.18
C SER A 346 -18.37 -9.00 20.13
N PRO A 347 -18.80 -9.25 18.86
CA PRO A 347 -17.90 -9.64 17.78
C PRO A 347 -17.11 -8.48 17.19
N PHE A 348 -16.21 -8.83 16.28
CA PHE A 348 -15.40 -7.95 15.45
C PHE A 348 -14.59 -6.91 16.23
N PRO A 349 -13.76 -7.35 17.19
CA PRO A 349 -12.86 -6.43 17.86
C PRO A 349 -11.80 -5.91 16.86
N ALA A 350 -11.42 -4.65 17.03
CA ALA A 350 -10.29 -4.04 16.34
C ALA A 350 -9.52 -3.12 17.29
N ILE A 351 -8.23 -2.93 17.06
CA ILE A 351 -7.33 -2.16 17.91
C ILE A 351 -6.42 -1.25 17.11
N ALA A 352 -6.15 -0.06 17.63
CA ALA A 352 -5.05 0.78 17.15
C ALA A 352 -4.29 1.40 18.32
N GLY A 353 -2.96 1.45 18.19
CA GLY A 353 -2.12 2.28 19.05
C GLY A 353 -2.49 3.76 18.95
N GLY A 354 -2.11 4.54 19.95
CA GLY A 354 -2.45 5.95 20.02
C GLY A 354 -1.50 6.75 20.91
N PRO A 355 -1.96 7.90 21.44
CA PRO A 355 -1.12 8.82 22.20
C PRO A 355 -0.55 8.18 23.48
N SER A 356 0.70 8.47 23.83
CA SER A 356 1.25 8.20 25.18
C SER A 356 1.10 6.74 25.67
N ASN A 357 1.46 5.74 24.85
CA ASN A 357 1.31 4.31 25.17
C ASN A 357 -0.15 3.92 25.51
N THR A 358 -1.10 4.44 24.74
CA THR A 358 -2.51 4.06 24.81
C THR A 358 -2.91 3.32 23.54
N ALA A 359 -4.06 2.64 23.62
CA ALA A 359 -4.70 2.04 22.47
C ALA A 359 -6.20 2.28 22.54
N LEU A 360 -6.86 2.37 21.39
CA LEU A 360 -8.31 2.31 21.30
C LEU A 360 -8.70 0.92 20.80
N ILE A 361 -9.52 0.22 21.59
CA ILE A 361 -10.17 -1.03 21.21
C ILE A 361 -11.61 -0.71 20.85
N VAL A 362 -12.10 -1.21 19.71
CA VAL A 362 -13.49 -1.08 19.27
C VAL A 362 -14.11 -2.45 19.02
N TRP A 363 -15.43 -2.58 19.15
CA TRP A 363 -16.16 -3.82 18.87
C TRP A 363 -17.63 -3.54 18.54
N THR A 364 -18.30 -4.50 17.93
CA THR A 364 -19.74 -4.40 17.63
C THR A 364 -20.56 -5.05 18.75
N ARG A 365 -21.63 -4.38 19.20
CA ARG A 365 -22.63 -4.97 20.11
C ARG A 365 -24.02 -4.44 19.79
N GLY A 366 -24.97 -5.35 19.50
CA GLY A 366 -26.39 -4.99 19.35
C GLY A 366 -26.69 -3.89 18.32
N GLY A 367 -25.93 -3.82 17.22
CA GLY A 367 -26.07 -2.76 16.19
C GLY A 367 -25.41 -1.43 16.56
N THR A 368 -24.59 -1.41 17.61
CA THR A 368 -23.78 -0.26 18.02
C THR A 368 -22.30 -0.63 17.90
N LEU A 369 -21.51 0.28 17.35
CA LEU A 369 -20.05 0.23 17.45
C LEU A 369 -19.65 0.89 18.77
N GLN A 370 -19.00 0.11 19.62
CA GLN A 370 -18.52 0.55 20.92
C GLN A 370 -17.00 0.59 20.96
N GLY A 371 -16.43 1.27 21.95
CA GLY A 371 -14.99 1.21 22.16
C GLY A 371 -14.53 1.62 23.55
N ARG A 372 -13.25 1.40 23.82
CA ARG A 372 -12.62 1.64 25.12
C ARG A 372 -11.14 1.96 24.94
N VAL A 373 -10.66 2.96 25.67
CA VAL A 373 -9.24 3.36 25.66
C VAL A 373 -8.49 2.56 26.73
N TRP A 374 -7.43 1.87 26.32
CA TRP A 374 -6.47 1.20 27.19
C TRP A 374 -5.23 2.07 27.41
N SER A 375 -4.58 1.99 28.59
CA SER A 375 -3.35 2.71 28.87
C SER A 375 -2.32 1.88 29.65
N ASN A 376 -1.05 2.09 29.36
CA ASN A 376 0.06 1.36 30.00
C ASN A 376 0.33 1.74 31.48
N GLY A 377 -0.38 2.74 32.04
CA GLY A 377 -0.10 3.27 33.39
C GLY A 377 -0.31 2.28 34.56
N ALA A 378 -0.95 1.12 34.31
CA ALA A 378 -1.13 0.05 35.29
C ALA A 378 -1.47 -1.32 34.64
N ASN A 379 -1.13 -1.56 33.36
CA ASN A 379 -1.66 -2.69 32.57
C ASN A 379 -3.20 -2.79 32.63
N SER A 380 -3.89 -1.65 32.66
CA SER A 380 -5.34 -1.60 32.85
C SER A 380 -6.03 -0.76 31.78
N ILE A 381 -7.31 -1.05 31.57
CA ILE A 381 -8.24 -0.17 30.87
C ILE A 381 -8.19 1.22 31.55
N CYS A 382 -8.13 2.28 30.73
CA CYS A 382 -7.92 3.63 31.23
C CYS A 382 -9.24 4.26 31.72
N ASP A 383 -9.60 4.01 32.98
CA ASP A 383 -10.80 4.62 33.59
C ASP A 383 -10.72 6.15 33.74
N THR A 384 -9.51 6.73 33.75
CA THR A 384 -9.33 8.19 33.84
C THR A 384 -9.40 8.89 32.48
N CYS A 385 -9.17 8.16 31.40
CA CYS A 385 -9.34 8.65 30.03
C CYS A 385 -10.83 8.77 29.66
N LEU A 386 -11.71 8.05 30.37
CA LEU A 386 -13.16 8.06 30.18
C LEU A 386 -13.81 8.54 31.47
N PRO A 387 -14.30 9.80 31.57
CA PRO A 387 -14.73 10.38 32.84
C PRO A 387 -15.79 9.62 33.67
N ASN A 388 -16.34 8.48 33.19
CA ASN A 388 -17.37 7.69 33.84
C ASN A 388 -17.21 6.14 33.75
N ALA A 389 -16.01 5.60 33.45
CA ALA A 389 -15.74 4.14 33.35
C ALA A 389 -16.69 3.32 32.42
N ALA A 390 -17.45 3.99 31.55
CA ALA A 390 -18.39 3.39 30.61
C ALA A 390 -17.75 3.26 29.23
N ASP A 391 -18.21 2.28 28.45
CA ASP A 391 -17.83 2.13 27.04
C ASP A 391 -18.23 3.37 26.24
N LEU A 392 -17.43 3.70 25.22
CA LEU A 392 -17.74 4.71 24.23
C LEU A 392 -18.79 4.16 23.28
N ASP A 393 -19.97 4.76 23.21
CA ASP A 393 -20.93 4.49 22.13
C ASP A 393 -20.53 5.31 20.88
N ILE A 394 -19.68 4.72 20.04
CA ILE A 394 -19.05 5.40 18.90
C ILE A 394 -20.06 5.69 17.80
N ALA A 395 -20.91 4.73 17.43
CA ALA A 395 -21.93 4.95 16.41
C ALA A 395 -23.00 3.86 16.41
N ALA A 396 -24.18 4.16 15.89
CA ALA A 396 -25.08 3.12 15.39
C ALA A 396 -24.52 2.60 14.04
N ILE A 397 -24.58 1.29 13.82
CA ILE A 397 -24.03 0.63 12.63
C ILE A 397 -25.03 -0.34 12.01
N THR A 398 -24.82 -0.70 10.74
CA THR A 398 -25.55 -1.80 10.11
C THR A 398 -25.25 -3.11 10.87
N PRO A 399 -26.28 -3.88 11.31
CA PRO A 399 -26.05 -5.13 12.04
C PRO A 399 -25.17 -6.12 11.28
N GLY A 400 -24.24 -6.76 11.99
CA GLY A 400 -23.31 -7.74 11.40
C GLY A 400 -22.09 -7.12 10.71
N THR A 401 -21.96 -5.80 10.68
CA THR A 401 -20.76 -5.13 10.17
C THR A 401 -19.71 -4.92 11.26
N ARG A 402 -18.46 -4.68 10.83
CA ARG A 402 -17.31 -4.40 11.70
C ARG A 402 -16.88 -2.94 11.55
N GLY A 403 -16.36 -2.38 12.64
CA GLY A 403 -15.61 -1.12 12.59
C GLY A 403 -14.12 -1.38 12.31
N ALA A 404 -13.43 -0.36 11.83
CA ALA A 404 -11.98 -0.33 11.72
C ALA A 404 -11.44 0.91 12.42
N VAL A 405 -10.27 0.80 13.04
CA VAL A 405 -9.67 1.88 13.83
C VAL A 405 -8.22 2.09 13.43
N ALA A 406 -7.79 3.35 13.36
CA ALA A 406 -6.40 3.74 13.21
C ALA A 406 -6.09 4.92 14.14
N GLY A 407 -4.85 5.07 14.58
CA GLY A 407 -4.48 6.11 15.52
C GLY A 407 -3.03 6.58 15.40
N ASN A 408 -2.77 7.73 16.01
CA ASN A 408 -1.45 8.35 16.09
C ASN A 408 -1.31 9.10 17.43
N ALA A 409 -0.29 9.97 17.54
CA ALA A 409 -0.05 10.76 18.74
C ALA A 409 -1.16 11.76 19.10
N ASN A 410 -2.08 12.07 18.18
CA ASN A 410 -3.15 13.07 18.35
C ASN A 410 -4.53 12.46 18.63
N GLY A 411 -4.69 11.14 18.50
CA GLY A 411 -5.95 10.44 18.75
C GLY A 411 -6.18 9.32 17.74
N TRP A 412 -7.46 9.05 17.47
CA TRP A 412 -7.90 7.96 16.61
C TRP A 412 -8.95 8.40 15.60
N VAL A 413 -9.07 7.63 14.51
CA VAL A 413 -10.20 7.66 13.58
C VAL A 413 -10.79 6.26 13.51
N VAL A 414 -12.12 6.18 13.55
CA VAL A 414 -12.87 4.94 13.41
C VAL A 414 -13.73 5.02 12.16
N ALA A 415 -13.57 4.06 11.25
CA ALA A 415 -14.39 3.89 10.05
C ALA A 415 -15.44 2.79 10.26
N TYR A 416 -16.66 3.00 9.77
CA TYR A 416 -17.78 2.07 9.98
C TYR A 416 -18.88 2.20 8.93
N THR A 417 -19.70 1.16 8.81
CA THR A 417 -20.90 1.16 7.96
C THR A 417 -22.12 1.61 8.77
N ALA A 418 -22.69 2.76 8.42
CA ALA A 418 -23.86 3.32 9.08
C ALA A 418 -25.17 2.63 8.61
N PRO A 419 -26.21 2.55 9.47
CA PRO A 419 -27.48 1.93 9.11
C PRO A 419 -28.22 2.75 8.03
N GLY A 420 -28.75 2.08 7.01
CA GLY A 420 -29.50 2.71 5.92
C GLY A 420 -29.83 1.75 4.77
N VAL A 421 -30.63 2.22 3.79
CA VAL A 421 -31.05 1.41 2.62
C VAL A 421 -29.87 1.07 1.71
N ASP A 422 -28.88 1.98 1.62
CA ASP A 422 -27.67 1.82 0.82
C ASP A 422 -26.39 1.70 1.68
N SER A 423 -26.53 1.65 3.01
CA SER A 423 -25.45 1.49 4.01
C SER A 423 -24.18 2.31 3.70
N ASP A 424 -24.12 3.54 4.18
CA ASP A 424 -23.02 4.46 3.91
C ASP A 424 -21.78 4.18 4.76
N ILE A 425 -20.61 4.61 4.25
CA ILE A 425 -19.34 4.58 4.95
C ILE A 425 -19.13 5.89 5.69
N PHE A 426 -18.87 5.80 6.98
CA PHE A 426 -18.61 6.96 7.84
C PHE A 426 -17.27 6.82 8.54
N VAL A 427 -16.71 7.96 8.91
CA VAL A 427 -15.62 8.07 9.88
C VAL A 427 -16.02 8.94 11.07
N ARG A 428 -15.40 8.68 12.21
CA ARG A 428 -15.52 9.51 13.41
C ARG A 428 -14.16 9.65 14.07
N THR A 429 -13.74 10.88 14.34
CA THR A 429 -12.52 11.16 15.10
C THR A 429 -12.76 10.95 16.59
N ILE A 430 -11.76 10.44 17.30
CA ILE A 430 -11.78 10.25 18.75
C ILE A 430 -10.52 10.90 19.32
N GLY A 431 -10.70 11.90 20.17
CA GLY A 431 -9.59 12.60 20.82
C GLY A 431 -8.86 11.71 21.84
N THR A 432 -7.70 12.16 22.29
CA THR A 432 -6.82 11.42 23.21
C THR A 432 -7.48 11.03 24.55
N SER A 433 -8.51 11.76 24.97
CA SER A 433 -9.35 11.49 26.15
C SER A 433 -10.67 10.79 25.81
N GLY A 434 -10.72 10.03 24.71
CA GLY A 434 -11.94 9.32 24.28
C GLY A 434 -13.08 10.24 23.83
N THR A 435 -12.84 11.53 23.63
CA THR A 435 -13.88 12.49 23.23
C THR A 435 -14.27 12.26 21.77
N LEU A 436 -15.56 11.99 21.53
CA LEU A 436 -16.07 11.70 20.20
C LEU A 436 -16.29 13.00 19.40
N GLY A 437 -15.73 13.06 18.19
CA GLY A 437 -16.03 14.11 17.22
C GLY A 437 -17.39 13.92 16.55
N GLU A 438 -17.71 14.74 15.56
CA GLU A 438 -18.90 14.54 14.72
C GLU A 438 -18.67 13.42 13.70
N PRO A 439 -19.69 12.59 13.39
CA PRO A 439 -19.64 11.68 12.26
C PRO A 439 -19.48 12.42 10.93
N GLN A 440 -18.61 11.92 10.06
CA GLN A 440 -18.41 12.43 8.71
C GLN A 440 -18.63 11.29 7.70
N GLN A 441 -19.51 11.52 6.73
CA GLN A 441 -19.71 10.59 5.62
C GLN A 441 -18.46 10.56 4.73
N VAL A 442 -18.07 9.36 4.30
CA VAL A 442 -16.90 9.14 3.44
C VAL A 442 -17.28 9.01 1.99
N ASN A 443 -18.22 8.12 1.66
CA ASN A 443 -18.63 7.88 0.27
C ASN A 443 -19.57 9.00 -0.22
N ASP A 444 -19.26 9.56 -1.39
CA ASP A 444 -20.12 10.56 -2.06
C ASP A 444 -21.18 9.90 -2.94
N ARG A 445 -20.92 8.65 -3.37
CA ARG A 445 -21.83 7.83 -4.16
C ARG A 445 -22.50 6.79 -3.26
N ALA A 446 -23.82 6.71 -3.32
CA ALA A 446 -24.64 5.80 -2.52
C ALA A 446 -25.49 4.85 -3.38
N ASP A 447 -25.05 4.55 -4.61
CA ASP A 447 -25.75 3.60 -5.47
C ASP A 447 -25.42 2.17 -5.04
N GLY A 448 -26.28 1.55 -4.23
CA GLY A 448 -26.10 0.18 -3.75
C GLY A 448 -25.21 0.07 -2.50
N PRO A 449 -25.11 -1.14 -1.90
CA PRO A 449 -24.48 -1.32 -0.60
C PRO A 449 -22.98 -1.03 -0.60
N GLN A 450 -22.55 -0.12 0.28
CA GLN A 450 -21.13 0.11 0.58
C GLN A 450 -20.76 -0.61 1.87
N VAL A 451 -19.69 -1.43 1.85
CA VAL A 451 -19.38 -2.32 2.97
C VAL A 451 -17.88 -2.44 3.24
N GLU A 452 -17.56 -3.01 4.40
CA GLU A 452 -16.20 -3.40 4.81
C GLU A 452 -15.18 -2.25 4.79
N PRO A 453 -15.48 -1.10 5.44
CA PRO A 453 -14.50 -0.03 5.50
C PRO A 453 -13.29 -0.42 6.34
N ARG A 454 -12.11 -0.03 5.86
CA ARG A 454 -10.84 -0.10 6.60
C ARG A 454 -10.19 1.27 6.61
N VAL A 455 -9.40 1.55 7.64
CA VAL A 455 -8.73 2.82 7.81
C VAL A 455 -7.28 2.61 8.22
N ALA A 456 -6.38 3.42 7.67
CA ALA A 456 -5.00 3.55 8.12
C ALA A 456 -4.66 5.03 8.32
N MET A 457 -3.80 5.32 9.28
CA MET A 457 -3.39 6.68 9.63
C MET A 457 -1.87 6.78 9.69
N LEU A 458 -1.33 7.90 9.20
CA LEU A 458 0.08 8.25 9.30
C LEU A 458 0.37 8.99 10.60
N GLU A 459 1.66 9.07 10.97
CA GLU A 459 2.08 9.74 12.19
C GLU A 459 1.67 11.23 12.23
N ASP A 460 1.62 11.89 11.08
CA ASP A 460 1.21 13.29 10.95
C ASP A 460 -0.31 13.52 10.99
N GLY A 461 -1.11 12.45 11.03
CA GLY A 461 -2.56 12.49 11.13
C GLY A 461 -3.31 12.43 9.81
N ARG A 462 -2.63 12.45 8.66
CA ARG A 462 -3.28 12.08 7.39
C ARG A 462 -3.74 10.63 7.46
N PHE A 463 -4.89 10.33 6.88
CA PHE A 463 -5.43 8.98 6.89
C PHE A 463 -6.16 8.66 5.59
N ALA A 464 -6.37 7.38 5.33
CA ALA A 464 -7.10 6.90 4.17
C ALA A 464 -8.12 5.85 4.60
N VAL A 465 -9.30 5.91 3.99
CA VAL A 465 -10.37 4.92 4.14
C VAL A 465 -10.52 4.19 2.82
N VAL A 466 -10.57 2.87 2.87
CA VAL A 466 -10.89 2.01 1.71
C VAL A 466 -12.12 1.17 2.02
N TRP A 467 -12.93 0.89 1.02
CA TRP A 467 -14.16 0.11 1.18
C TRP A 467 -14.55 -0.60 -0.11
N ASN A 468 -15.51 -1.52 0.00
CA ASN A 468 -16.08 -2.24 -1.13
C ASN A 468 -17.38 -1.59 -1.60
N ASP A 469 -17.43 -1.25 -2.88
CA ASP A 469 -18.59 -0.75 -3.62
C ASP A 469 -19.01 -1.80 -4.66
N GLY A 470 -19.74 -2.84 -4.23
CA GLY A 470 -20.22 -3.88 -5.14
C GLY A 470 -19.13 -4.57 -5.97
N GLY A 471 -17.91 -4.66 -5.44
CA GLY A 471 -16.73 -5.21 -6.12
C GLY A 471 -15.73 -4.19 -6.65
N ALA A 472 -16.08 -2.92 -6.74
CA ALA A 472 -15.09 -1.86 -6.90
C ALA A 472 -14.47 -1.56 -5.52
N ILE A 473 -13.14 -1.60 -5.41
CA ILE A 473 -12.47 -1.13 -4.20
C ILE A 473 -12.28 0.38 -4.32
N MET A 474 -12.91 1.12 -3.42
CA MET A 474 -12.91 2.58 -3.41
C MET A 474 -12.00 3.11 -2.31
N MET A 475 -11.66 4.40 -2.40
CA MET A 475 -10.77 5.07 -1.46
C MET A 475 -11.18 6.53 -1.27
N GLN A 476 -10.96 7.04 -0.07
CA GLN A 476 -10.95 8.46 0.24
C GLN A 476 -9.78 8.75 1.18
N ARG A 477 -8.85 9.60 0.76
CA ARG A 477 -7.81 10.13 1.65
C ARG A 477 -8.31 11.39 2.34
N PHE A 478 -7.74 11.64 3.50
CA PHE A 478 -8.02 12.79 4.33
C PHE A 478 -6.71 13.46 4.75
N SER A 479 -6.75 14.79 4.78
CA SER A 479 -5.71 15.60 5.41
C SER A 479 -5.68 15.36 6.93
N ALA A 480 -4.65 15.88 7.61
CA ALA A 480 -4.54 15.80 9.08
C ALA A 480 -5.70 16.49 9.82
N ASP A 481 -6.34 17.47 9.20
CA ASP A 481 -7.55 18.15 9.72
C ASP A 481 -8.86 17.43 9.33
N ALA A 482 -8.77 16.16 8.95
CA ALA A 482 -9.87 15.30 8.52
C ALA A 482 -10.68 15.83 7.32
N GLN A 483 -10.11 16.71 6.50
CA GLN A 483 -10.74 17.15 5.25
C GLN A 483 -10.47 16.16 4.12
N PRO A 484 -11.50 15.70 3.38
CA PRO A 484 -11.33 14.78 2.26
C PRO A 484 -10.52 15.43 1.12
N LEU A 485 -9.61 14.67 0.52
CA LEU A 485 -8.92 15.08 -0.70
C LEU A 485 -9.83 14.86 -1.92
N ALA A 486 -9.97 15.89 -2.76
CA ALA A 486 -10.84 15.85 -3.92
C ALA A 486 -10.32 14.88 -4.99
N GLY A 487 -11.26 14.26 -5.73
CA GLY A 487 -10.97 13.36 -6.85
C GLY A 487 -10.66 11.91 -6.46
N ASP A 488 -10.52 11.60 -5.18
CA ASP A 488 -10.18 10.25 -4.70
C ASP A 488 -11.27 9.20 -4.99
N GLN A 489 -12.51 9.63 -5.25
CA GLN A 489 -13.64 8.76 -5.59
C GLN A 489 -14.00 8.76 -7.09
N ASP A 490 -13.26 9.46 -7.94
CA ASP A 490 -13.55 9.56 -9.39
C ASP A 490 -13.43 8.22 -10.13
N ALA A 491 -12.69 7.27 -9.54
CA ALA A 491 -12.47 5.94 -10.09
C ALA A 491 -12.10 4.97 -8.97
N ALA A 492 -12.44 3.70 -9.17
CA ALA A 492 -12.03 2.61 -8.30
C ALA A 492 -10.52 2.36 -8.35
N MET A 493 -10.00 1.73 -7.29
CA MET A 493 -8.61 1.30 -7.23
C MET A 493 -8.32 0.05 -8.07
N THR A 494 -9.33 -0.77 -8.34
CA THR A 494 -9.27 -1.99 -9.17
C THR A 494 -9.20 -1.64 -10.66
N ILE A 495 -8.00 -1.66 -11.25
CA ILE A 495 -7.81 -1.35 -12.68
C ILE A 495 -7.59 -2.63 -13.47
N LEU A 496 -6.63 -3.44 -13.04
CA LEU A 496 -6.25 -4.69 -13.66
C LEU A 496 -6.95 -5.88 -12.99
N SER A 497 -7.18 -5.79 -11.68
CA SER A 497 -7.77 -6.88 -10.93
C SER A 497 -9.23 -7.11 -11.33
N PRO A 498 -9.73 -8.35 -11.22
CA PRO A 498 -11.16 -8.60 -11.15
C PRO A 498 -11.81 -7.83 -9.98
N PRO A 499 -13.15 -7.78 -9.91
CA PRO A 499 -13.85 -7.18 -8.78
C PRO A 499 -13.34 -7.74 -7.44
N GLY A 500 -13.04 -6.86 -6.48
CA GLY A 500 -12.43 -7.19 -5.19
C GLY A 500 -13.43 -7.30 -4.04
N VAL A 501 -13.00 -7.82 -2.89
CA VAL A 501 -13.68 -7.88 -1.58
C VAL A 501 -12.65 -7.88 -0.45
N LEU A 502 -13.10 -7.69 0.80
CA LEU A 502 -12.28 -7.79 2.01
C LEU A 502 -11.02 -6.92 1.93
N PRO A 503 -11.15 -5.60 1.69
CA PRO A 503 -9.97 -4.77 1.64
C PRO A 503 -9.26 -4.74 3.00
N ALA A 504 -7.97 -4.44 2.97
CA ALA A 504 -7.13 -4.06 4.11
C ALA A 504 -6.22 -2.89 3.70
N ILE A 505 -5.79 -2.08 4.66
CA ILE A 505 -4.92 -0.93 4.39
C ILE A 505 -3.97 -0.69 5.57
N ALA A 506 -2.73 -0.33 5.26
CA ALA A 506 -1.72 0.13 6.23
C ALA A 506 -1.07 1.42 5.75
N GLY A 507 -0.58 2.22 6.70
CA GLY A 507 0.15 3.47 6.45
C GLY A 507 1.64 3.32 6.74
N GLY A 508 2.47 3.88 5.86
CA GLY A 508 3.92 3.94 6.00
C GLY A 508 4.39 5.39 5.96
N ASN A 509 5.32 5.76 6.86
CA ASN A 509 5.80 7.14 6.98
C ASN A 509 6.99 7.46 6.05
N ASP A 510 7.46 6.49 5.27
CA ASP A 510 8.56 6.70 4.31
C ASP A 510 8.18 7.70 3.21
N SER A 511 9.16 8.48 2.76
CA SER A 511 9.07 9.39 1.60
C SER A 511 7.84 10.30 1.56
N GLY A 512 7.55 10.95 2.70
CA GLY A 512 6.43 11.89 2.79
C GLY A 512 5.09 11.21 3.00
N GLY A 513 5.08 9.91 3.29
CA GLY A 513 3.89 9.14 3.65
C GLY A 513 3.24 8.44 2.46
N PHE A 514 2.89 7.17 2.65
CA PHE A 514 2.13 6.38 1.69
C PHE A 514 1.20 5.40 2.39
N PHE A 515 0.27 4.84 1.64
CA PHE A 515 -0.55 3.73 2.08
C PHE A 515 -0.41 2.55 1.12
N ALA A 516 -0.56 1.34 1.64
CA ALA A 516 -0.70 0.13 0.84
C ALA A 516 -2.06 -0.48 1.14
N ALA A 517 -2.88 -0.66 0.09
CA ALA A 517 -4.14 -1.36 0.18
C ALA A 517 -4.04 -2.73 -0.49
N VAL A 518 -4.72 -3.73 0.05
CA VAL A 518 -4.83 -5.10 -0.50
C VAL A 518 -6.28 -5.55 -0.47
N TRP A 519 -6.68 -6.40 -1.41
CA TRP A 519 -8.01 -7.01 -1.49
C TRP A 519 -7.95 -8.39 -2.16
N SER A 520 -8.99 -9.18 -1.96
CA SER A 520 -9.17 -10.47 -2.62
C SER A 520 -10.08 -10.33 -3.83
N SER A 521 -9.74 -10.94 -4.95
CA SER A 521 -10.61 -11.05 -6.13
C SER A 521 -11.82 -11.94 -5.81
N GLN A 522 -13.02 -11.47 -6.14
CA GLN A 522 -14.26 -12.25 -6.02
C GLN A 522 -14.35 -13.40 -7.03
N THR A 523 -13.58 -13.32 -8.12
CA THR A 523 -13.71 -14.25 -9.25
C THR A 523 -12.86 -15.50 -9.06
N ASP A 524 -11.61 -15.31 -8.64
CA ASP A 524 -10.60 -16.36 -8.54
C ASP A 524 -9.91 -16.41 -7.18
N GLY A 525 -10.25 -15.51 -6.27
CA GLY A 525 -9.65 -15.41 -4.94
C GLY A 525 -8.21 -14.92 -4.95
N THR A 526 -7.64 -14.44 -6.06
CA THR A 526 -6.26 -13.91 -6.01
C THR A 526 -6.15 -12.63 -5.17
N ALA A 527 -5.00 -12.41 -4.53
CA ALA A 527 -4.76 -11.20 -3.72
C ALA A 527 -4.09 -10.11 -4.57
N TRP A 528 -4.66 -8.91 -4.59
CA TRP A 528 -4.19 -7.76 -5.34
C TRP A 528 -3.97 -6.57 -4.42
N ALA A 529 -2.98 -5.74 -4.73
CA ALA A 529 -2.66 -4.56 -3.94
C ALA A 529 -2.42 -3.33 -4.81
N ARG A 530 -2.44 -2.16 -4.18
CA ARG A 530 -2.06 -0.90 -4.80
C ARG A 530 -1.42 0.04 -3.78
N PHE A 531 -0.41 0.78 -4.24
CA PHE A 531 0.23 1.82 -3.45
C PHE A 531 -0.41 3.18 -3.71
N ILE A 532 -0.65 3.91 -2.64
CA ILE A 532 -1.40 5.16 -2.59
C ILE A 532 -0.47 6.21 -1.99
N GLY A 533 -0.35 7.37 -2.62
CA GLY A 533 0.44 8.46 -2.05
C GLY A 533 -0.36 9.19 -0.98
N ALA A 534 0.29 9.66 0.09
CA ALA A 534 -0.39 10.48 1.09
C ALA A 534 -0.40 11.98 0.73
N GLY A 535 0.36 12.39 -0.27
CA GLY A 535 0.49 13.77 -0.74
C GLY A 535 -0.35 14.06 -1.99
N ASN A 536 0.18 14.93 -2.86
CA ASN A 536 -0.48 15.30 -4.12
C ASN A 536 -0.61 14.11 -5.09
N ASP A 537 0.36 13.20 -5.06
CA ASP A 537 0.30 11.97 -5.84
C ASP A 537 -0.76 11.04 -5.25
N ARG A 538 -1.78 10.71 -6.05
CA ARG A 538 -2.86 9.82 -5.62
C ARG A 538 -2.41 8.36 -5.54
N TYR A 539 -1.74 7.90 -6.59
CA TYR A 539 -1.23 6.53 -6.68
C TYR A 539 0.28 6.58 -6.84
N LEU A 540 0.96 5.56 -6.30
CA LEU A 540 2.39 5.41 -6.43
C LEU A 540 2.71 4.25 -7.36
N ARG A 541 3.94 4.22 -7.86
CA ARG A 541 4.42 3.11 -8.70
C ARG A 541 4.43 1.81 -7.91
N ASN A 542 3.96 0.75 -8.56
CA ASN A 542 4.06 -0.58 -8.01
C ASN A 542 5.48 -1.15 -8.22
N PRO A 543 5.92 -2.08 -7.36
CA PRO A 543 7.28 -2.62 -7.39
C PRO A 543 7.50 -3.70 -8.46
N ILE A 544 6.48 -4.07 -9.24
CA ILE A 544 6.54 -5.16 -10.22
C ILE A 544 6.96 -4.65 -11.59
N ASP A 545 6.27 -3.65 -12.10
CA ASP A 545 6.52 -3.08 -13.44
C ASP A 545 6.66 -1.56 -13.43
N GLY A 546 6.54 -0.93 -12.26
CA GLY A 546 6.71 0.51 -12.10
C GLY A 546 5.51 1.33 -12.56
N GLU A 547 4.39 0.69 -12.89
CA GLU A 547 3.15 1.37 -13.25
C GLU A 547 2.38 1.85 -12.02
N PHE A 548 1.44 2.78 -12.22
CA PHE A 548 0.60 3.33 -11.14
C PHE A 548 -0.67 2.50 -10.87
N THR A 549 -0.71 1.26 -11.34
CA THR A 549 -1.84 0.34 -11.25
C THR A 549 -1.78 -0.53 -10.01
N ASP A 550 -2.87 -1.26 -9.77
CA ASP A 550 -2.88 -2.43 -8.90
C ASP A 550 -1.99 -3.55 -9.45
N PHE A 551 -1.52 -4.44 -8.58
CA PHE A 551 -0.60 -5.53 -8.90
C PHE A 551 -0.95 -6.79 -8.10
N LEU A 552 -0.58 -7.96 -8.66
CA LEU A 552 -0.79 -9.24 -8.01
C LEU A 552 0.20 -9.43 -6.85
N VAL A 553 -0.32 -9.63 -5.64
CA VAL A 553 0.49 -9.87 -4.44
C VAL A 553 0.92 -11.32 -4.35
N SER A 554 0.02 -12.23 -4.67
CA SER A 554 0.34 -13.65 -4.71
C SER A 554 1.31 -14.01 -5.82
N HIS A 555 2.06 -15.08 -5.65
CA HIS A 555 2.98 -15.58 -6.65
C HIS A 555 2.21 -16.07 -7.89
N PRO A 556 2.54 -15.59 -9.11
CA PRO A 556 1.77 -15.90 -10.32
C PRO A 556 1.71 -17.39 -10.68
N SER A 557 2.72 -18.18 -10.28
CA SER A 557 2.75 -19.62 -10.55
C SER A 557 1.93 -20.45 -9.57
N VAL A 558 1.46 -19.86 -8.48
CA VAL A 558 0.67 -20.55 -7.45
C VAL A 558 -0.79 -20.15 -7.65
N GLY A 559 -1.61 -21.11 -8.06
CA GLY A 559 -3.06 -20.92 -8.19
C GLY A 559 -3.78 -21.23 -6.88
N GLY A 560 -4.87 -20.54 -6.58
CA GLY A 560 -5.63 -20.79 -5.36
C GLY A 560 -6.47 -19.61 -4.93
N ALA A 561 -7.56 -19.91 -4.20
CA ALA A 561 -8.36 -18.88 -3.55
C ALA A 561 -7.63 -18.39 -2.30
N ARG A 562 -7.39 -17.09 -2.28
CA ARG A 562 -6.65 -16.36 -1.24
C ARG A 562 -7.54 -15.29 -0.64
N LEU A 563 -7.95 -15.54 0.60
CA LEU A 563 -8.97 -14.75 1.26
C LEU A 563 -8.41 -14.04 2.48
N GLY A 564 -9.13 -13.01 2.93
CA GLY A 564 -8.84 -12.33 4.19
C GLY A 564 -7.42 -11.79 4.26
N ALA A 565 -6.95 -11.14 3.18
CA ALA A 565 -5.62 -10.57 3.16
C ALA A 565 -5.48 -9.42 4.18
N ASP A 566 -4.30 -9.30 4.77
CA ASP A 566 -3.93 -8.22 5.66
C ASP A 566 -2.57 -7.64 5.26
N VAL A 567 -2.30 -6.41 5.68
CA VAL A 567 -1.10 -5.67 5.27
C VAL A 567 -0.45 -4.98 6.45
N ALA A 568 0.87 -5.08 6.55
CA ALA A 568 1.69 -4.34 7.51
C ALA A 568 2.85 -3.65 6.80
N ILE A 569 3.17 -2.44 7.23
CA ILE A 569 4.32 -1.67 6.75
C ILE A 569 5.28 -1.48 7.92
N GLY A 570 6.56 -1.74 7.70
CA GLY A 570 7.58 -1.63 8.74
C GLY A 570 8.73 -2.59 8.48
N GLY A 571 9.15 -3.29 9.53
CA GLY A 571 10.28 -4.21 9.43
C GLY A 571 11.57 -3.44 9.16
N ASN A 572 12.32 -3.91 8.17
CA ASN A 572 13.50 -3.25 7.64
C ASN A 572 13.21 -2.47 6.34
N GLY A 573 12.01 -1.89 6.20
CA GLY A 573 11.64 -1.05 5.07
C GLY A 573 10.88 -1.80 3.97
N PHE A 574 9.88 -2.60 4.35
CA PHE A 574 9.06 -3.37 3.42
C PHE A 574 7.57 -3.22 3.70
N VAL A 575 6.77 -3.56 2.68
CA VAL A 575 5.35 -3.85 2.80
C VAL A 575 5.19 -5.37 2.85
N ALA A 576 4.59 -5.90 3.91
CA ALA A 576 4.25 -7.31 4.04
C ALA A 576 2.74 -7.48 3.80
N PHE A 577 2.39 -8.41 2.91
CA PHE A 577 1.00 -8.82 2.72
C PHE A 577 0.87 -10.28 3.14
N ALA A 578 -0.09 -10.57 4.01
CA ALA A 578 -0.42 -11.92 4.43
C ALA A 578 -1.83 -12.30 3.97
N TRP A 579 -2.06 -13.59 3.74
CA TRP A 579 -3.38 -14.11 3.34
C TRP A 579 -3.57 -15.55 3.79
N GLU A 580 -4.83 -15.95 3.86
CA GLU A 580 -5.24 -17.36 3.92
C GLU A 580 -5.28 -17.94 2.52
N ASP A 581 -4.61 -19.07 2.29
CA ASP A 581 -4.74 -19.86 1.07
C ASP A 581 -5.52 -21.15 1.40
N ILE A 582 -6.62 -21.38 0.69
CA ILE A 582 -7.50 -22.55 0.89
C ILE A 582 -7.34 -23.60 -0.21
N SER A 583 -6.34 -23.47 -1.08
CA SER A 583 -6.11 -24.43 -2.15
C SER A 583 -5.57 -25.76 -1.59
N ALA A 584 -6.00 -26.87 -2.18
CA ALA A 584 -5.71 -28.21 -1.63
C ALA A 584 -4.21 -28.53 -1.52
N GLU A 585 -3.39 -28.00 -2.42
CA GLU A 585 -1.95 -28.29 -2.51
C GLU A 585 -1.08 -27.16 -1.93
N HIS A 586 -1.69 -26.08 -1.45
CA HIS A 586 -1.01 -24.89 -0.93
C HIS A 586 -1.80 -24.25 0.23
N ALA A 587 -2.43 -25.07 1.07
CA ALA A 587 -3.26 -24.60 2.17
C ALA A 587 -2.41 -24.04 3.33
N GLY A 588 -2.83 -22.90 3.88
CA GLY A 588 -2.21 -22.31 5.07
C GLY A 588 -2.33 -20.80 5.11
N ILE A 589 -1.58 -20.19 6.03
CA ILE A 589 -1.40 -18.75 6.09
C ILE A 589 -0.04 -18.41 5.49
N PHE A 590 0.01 -17.50 4.54
CA PHE A 590 1.23 -17.09 3.86
C PHE A 590 1.49 -15.60 4.03
N VAL A 591 2.74 -15.20 3.86
CA VAL A 591 3.14 -13.80 3.76
C VAL A 591 4.18 -13.61 2.65
N ARG A 592 4.15 -12.45 1.99
CA ARG A 592 5.18 -12.04 1.03
C ARG A 592 5.53 -10.57 1.25
N ARG A 593 6.81 -10.23 1.09
CA ARG A 593 7.30 -8.85 1.20
C ARG A 593 7.46 -8.19 -0.16
N PHE A 594 7.29 -6.88 -0.17
CA PHE A 594 7.47 -6.00 -1.30
C PHE A 594 8.28 -4.77 -0.86
N PRO A 595 9.16 -4.23 -1.71
CA PRO A 595 9.84 -2.98 -1.42
C PRO A 595 8.83 -1.85 -1.23
N VAL A 596 9.14 -0.91 -0.33
CA VAL A 596 8.40 0.35 -0.24
C VAL A 596 8.60 1.18 -1.52
N PRO A 597 7.64 2.05 -1.91
CA PRO A 597 7.74 2.85 -3.14
C PRO A 597 9.04 3.65 -3.29
N SER A 598 9.64 4.07 -2.18
CA SER A 598 10.86 4.87 -2.17
C SER A 598 12.15 4.08 -2.37
N ALA A 599 12.10 2.75 -2.29
CA ALA A 599 13.28 1.90 -2.47
C ALA A 599 13.93 2.10 -3.84
N PHE A 600 13.16 2.49 -4.85
CA PHE A 600 13.62 2.67 -6.23
C PHE A 600 14.31 4.03 -6.46
N GLY A 601 14.45 4.86 -5.42
CA GLY A 601 15.08 6.18 -5.49
C GLY A 601 14.47 7.08 -6.57
N LEU A 602 13.19 6.88 -6.89
CA LEU A 602 12.57 7.41 -8.10
C LEU A 602 12.20 8.88 -7.97
#